data_AF-A0A1L3J3R3-F1
#
_entry.id   AF-A0A1L3J3R3-F1
#
_cell.length_a   1.000
_cell.length_b   1.000
_cell.length_c   1.000
_cell.angle_alpha   90.00
_cell.angle_beta   90.00
_cell.angle_gamma   90.00
#
_symmetry.space_group_name_H-M   'P 1'
#
loop_
_entity.id
_entity.type
_entity.pdbx_description
1 polymer ?
#
loop_
_entity_poly.entity_id
_entity_poly.type
_entity_poly.pdbx_seq_one_letter_code
_entity_poly.pdbx_strand_id
1 'polypeptide(L)'
;MDELDLLKKDWKKQEKYLPKLSYDDIYKMIWKKSSSIVKWIFLISIIEFFFGVALNLFLADEDYWAQMEKYELTEFTIGLYIISYVVTFYFIFKFYRNYRKISSTDNAARLMKNILNTRRTVKYYIGYVLISSGISFLLGVFFVMRHHISTIEPTEKNMSFDTLEWLMFIGGLLLVLVLFLGIIWLLYRLIYGILLKRLKSNYKELKKLKN
;
A
#
# COMPACT_ATOMS: atom_id res chain seq x y z
N MET A 1 18.48 61.34 6.52
CA MET A 1 17.35 60.40 6.32
C MET A 1 17.94 59.04 6.58
N ASP A 2 17.54 58.39 7.67
CA ASP A 2 18.24 57.20 8.18
C ASP A 2 18.06 56.02 7.23
N GLU A 3 19.12 55.25 7.00
CA GLU A 3 19.10 54.02 6.17
C GLU A 3 18.01 53.04 6.63
N LEU A 4 17.69 53.07 7.93
CA LEU A 4 16.61 52.29 8.53
C LEU A 4 15.21 52.67 8.00
N ASP A 5 15.00 53.95 7.69
CA ASP A 5 13.73 54.44 7.13
C ASP A 5 13.57 54.01 5.68
N LEU A 6 14.66 53.93 4.91
CA LEU A 6 14.65 53.38 3.55
C LEU A 6 14.29 51.89 3.57
N LEU A 7 14.92 51.11 4.46
CA LEU A 7 14.61 49.69 4.63
C LEU A 7 13.16 49.45 5.08
N LYS A 8 12.63 50.25 6.01
CA LYS A 8 11.21 50.20 6.40
C LYS A 8 10.27 50.52 5.24
N LYS A 9 10.64 51.48 4.38
CA LYS A 9 9.82 51.89 3.22
C LYS A 9 9.80 50.81 2.15
N ASP A 10 10.94 50.16 1.90
CA ASP A 10 11.05 49.06 0.95
C ASP A 10 10.40 47.77 1.47
N TRP A 11 10.48 47.51 2.78
CA TRP A 11 9.73 46.43 3.42
C TRP A 11 8.20 46.60 3.28
N LYS A 12 7.69 47.82 3.55
CA LYS A 12 6.26 48.15 3.32
C LYS A 12 5.85 48.08 1.85
N LYS A 13 6.75 48.36 0.91
CA LYS A 13 6.49 48.18 -0.53
C LYS A 13 6.39 46.70 -0.88
N GLN A 14 7.24 45.83 -0.32
CA GLN A 14 7.17 44.39 -0.54
C GLN A 14 5.88 43.76 -0.01
N GLU A 15 5.36 44.21 1.15
CA GLU A 15 4.05 43.77 1.66
C GLU A 15 2.89 44.09 0.70
N LYS A 16 3.02 45.16 -0.08
CA LYS A 16 2.02 45.56 -1.10
C LYS A 16 1.98 44.62 -2.31
N TYR A 17 3.06 43.88 -2.57
CA TYR A 17 3.17 42.94 -3.69
C TYR A 17 2.87 41.48 -3.32
N LEU A 18 2.59 41.19 -2.06
CA LEU A 18 2.14 39.86 -1.66
C LEU A 18 0.67 39.68 -2.08
N PRO A 19 0.33 38.68 -2.92
CA PRO A 19 -1.05 38.43 -3.29
C PRO A 19 -1.85 38.09 -2.01
N LYS A 20 -2.84 38.92 -1.68
CA LYS A 20 -3.81 38.64 -0.62
C LYS A 20 -4.71 37.51 -1.10
N LEU A 21 -4.33 36.28 -0.79
CA LEU A 21 -5.11 35.09 -1.16
C LEU A 21 -6.43 35.07 -0.40
N SER A 22 -7.54 34.94 -1.13
CA SER A 22 -8.85 34.69 -0.54
C SER A 22 -8.94 33.27 0.01
N TYR A 23 -9.86 33.03 0.96
CA TYR A 23 -10.20 31.68 1.43
C TYR A 23 -10.47 30.72 0.26
N ASP A 24 -11.20 31.19 -0.76
CA ASP A 24 -11.57 30.40 -1.93
C ASP A 24 -10.35 30.00 -2.79
N ASP A 25 -9.34 30.85 -2.87
CA ASP A 25 -8.11 30.57 -3.61
C ASP A 25 -7.29 29.49 -2.90
N ILE A 26 -7.14 29.62 -1.58
CA ILE A 26 -6.44 28.63 -0.75
C ILE A 26 -7.20 27.29 -0.79
N TYR A 27 -8.53 27.33 -0.69
CA TYR A 27 -9.37 26.14 -0.81
C TYR A 27 -9.16 25.44 -2.16
N LYS A 28 -9.26 26.16 -3.28
CA LYS A 28 -9.04 25.63 -4.63
C LYS A 28 -7.65 25.00 -4.79
N MET A 29 -6.61 25.63 -4.22
CA MET A 29 -5.26 25.08 -4.25
C MET A 29 -5.16 23.75 -3.48
N ILE A 30 -5.68 23.70 -2.25
CA ILE A 30 -5.64 22.46 -1.44
C ILE A 30 -6.48 21.36 -2.09
N TRP A 31 -7.61 21.72 -2.67
CA TRP A 31 -8.46 20.80 -3.42
C TRP A 31 -7.70 20.19 -4.61
N LYS A 32 -7.08 21.00 -5.48
CA LYS A 32 -6.27 20.51 -6.61
C LYS A 32 -5.13 19.59 -6.16
N LYS A 33 -4.41 19.98 -5.10
CA LYS A 33 -3.33 19.16 -4.51
C LYS A 33 -3.86 17.82 -4.01
N SER A 34 -4.96 17.83 -3.27
CA SER A 34 -5.57 16.60 -2.72
C SER A 34 -6.09 15.70 -3.83
N SER A 35 -6.76 16.25 -4.84
CA SER A 35 -7.23 15.50 -6.01
C SER A 35 -6.08 14.84 -6.77
N SER A 36 -4.98 15.57 -7.00
CA SER A 36 -3.78 15.03 -7.65
C SER A 36 -3.17 13.87 -6.85
N ILE A 37 -3.04 14.00 -5.53
CA ILE A 37 -2.52 12.91 -4.68
C ILE A 37 -3.41 11.67 -4.78
N VAL A 38 -4.73 11.83 -4.76
CA VAL A 38 -5.64 10.68 -4.86
C VAL A 38 -5.68 10.08 -6.26
N LYS A 39 -5.48 10.89 -7.31
CA LYS A 39 -5.25 10.40 -8.68
C LYS A 39 -4.00 9.53 -8.74
N TRP A 40 -2.90 9.96 -8.10
CA TRP A 40 -1.67 9.16 -8.02
C TRP A 40 -1.86 7.86 -7.26
N ILE A 41 -2.59 7.85 -6.14
CA ILE A 41 -2.92 6.62 -5.41
C ILE A 41 -3.66 5.63 -6.32
N PHE A 42 -4.64 6.12 -7.09
CA PHE A 42 -5.38 5.29 -8.04
C PHE A 42 -4.48 4.77 -9.17
N LEU A 43 -3.65 5.63 -9.77
CA LEU A 43 -2.74 5.23 -10.84
C LEU A 43 -1.72 4.19 -10.37
N ILE A 44 -1.13 4.38 -9.19
CA ILE A 44 -0.21 3.41 -8.58
C ILE A 44 -0.92 2.06 -8.39
N SER A 45 -2.17 2.03 -7.92
CA SER A 45 -2.90 0.77 -7.74
C SER A 45 -3.11 -0.02 -9.05
N ILE A 46 -3.27 0.70 -10.17
CA ILE A 46 -3.35 0.06 -11.50
C ILE A 46 -1.99 -0.47 -11.93
N ILE A 47 -0.93 0.32 -11.78
CA ILE A 47 0.44 -0.10 -12.11
C ILE A 47 0.83 -1.31 -11.29
N GLU A 48 0.49 -1.33 -10.00
CA GLU A 48 0.78 -2.44 -9.08
C GLU A 48 0.08 -3.73 -9.51
N PHE A 49 -1.18 -3.64 -9.95
CA PHE A 49 -1.91 -4.79 -10.51
C PHE A 49 -1.26 -5.33 -11.77
N PHE A 50 -0.96 -4.47 -12.76
CA PHE A 50 -0.30 -4.91 -13.98
C PHE A 50 1.11 -5.44 -13.72
N PHE A 51 1.83 -4.85 -12.77
CA PHE A 51 3.13 -5.35 -12.34
C PHE A 51 3.01 -6.75 -11.72
N GLY A 52 2.01 -6.98 -10.88
CA GLY A 52 1.73 -8.31 -10.30
C GLY A 52 1.35 -9.35 -11.36
N VAL A 53 0.54 -8.97 -12.36
CA VAL A 53 0.22 -9.85 -13.51
C VAL A 53 1.47 -10.15 -14.33
N ALA A 54 2.27 -9.13 -14.66
CA ALA A 54 3.50 -9.32 -15.41
C ALA A 54 4.48 -10.23 -14.66
N LEU A 55 4.69 -10.00 -13.37
CA LEU A 55 5.51 -10.88 -12.53
C LEU A 55 4.98 -12.32 -12.53
N ASN A 56 3.67 -12.51 -12.44
CA ASN A 56 3.11 -13.86 -12.51
C ASN A 56 3.39 -14.53 -13.85
N LEU A 57 3.24 -13.83 -14.98
CA LEU A 57 3.55 -14.37 -16.31
C LEU A 57 5.03 -14.74 -16.49
N PHE A 58 5.96 -14.01 -15.85
CA PHE A 58 7.39 -14.31 -15.93
C PHE A 58 7.86 -15.37 -14.92
N LEU A 59 7.21 -15.48 -13.76
CA LEU A 59 7.63 -16.36 -12.67
C LEU A 59 6.87 -17.69 -12.61
N ALA A 60 5.68 -17.76 -13.21
CA ALA A 60 4.86 -18.98 -13.27
C ALA A 60 5.12 -19.74 -14.57
N ASP A 61 6.38 -20.12 -14.77
CA ASP A 61 6.85 -20.95 -15.88
C ASP A 61 6.48 -22.43 -15.70
N GLU A 62 6.88 -23.27 -16.66
CA GLU A 62 6.58 -24.71 -16.62
C GLU A 62 7.14 -25.39 -15.37
N ASP A 63 8.34 -24.99 -14.92
CA ASP A 63 8.97 -25.51 -13.70
C ASP A 63 8.16 -25.16 -12.45
N TYR A 64 7.67 -23.93 -12.34
CA TYR A 64 6.79 -23.52 -11.26
C TYR A 64 5.52 -24.40 -11.19
N TRP A 65 4.85 -24.59 -12.32
CA TRP A 65 3.62 -25.38 -12.37
C TRP A 65 3.86 -26.88 -12.14
N ALA A 66 4.98 -27.42 -12.62
CA ALA A 66 5.39 -28.80 -12.36
C ALA A 66 5.60 -29.04 -10.86
N GLN A 67 6.17 -28.08 -10.13
CA GLN A 67 6.26 -28.16 -8.67
C GLN A 67 4.87 -28.10 -8.02
N MET A 68 4.00 -27.18 -8.45
CA MET A 68 2.64 -27.10 -7.90
C MET A 68 1.85 -28.39 -8.12
N GLU A 69 2.00 -29.03 -9.28
CA GLU A 69 1.38 -30.32 -9.57
C GLU A 69 1.95 -31.43 -8.69
N LYS A 70 3.29 -31.49 -8.54
CA LYS A 70 3.95 -32.45 -7.64
C LYS A 70 3.41 -32.40 -6.22
N TYR A 71 3.14 -31.20 -5.71
CA TYR A 71 2.63 -31.00 -4.35
C TYR A 71 1.10 -31.06 -4.24
N GLU A 72 0.36 -31.37 -5.32
CA GLU A 72 -1.11 -31.31 -5.41
C GLU A 72 -1.69 -29.92 -5.05
N LEU A 73 -0.95 -28.85 -5.39
CA LEU A 73 -1.29 -27.45 -5.06
C LEU A 73 -1.86 -26.66 -6.20
N THR A 74 -1.94 -27.21 -7.40
CA THR A 74 -2.37 -26.48 -8.59
C THR A 74 -3.73 -25.80 -8.40
N GLU A 75 -4.76 -26.55 -7.98
CA GLU A 75 -6.11 -26.00 -7.79
C GLU A 75 -6.16 -24.94 -6.68
N PHE A 76 -5.46 -25.19 -5.58
CA PHE A 76 -5.39 -24.28 -4.44
C PHE A 76 -4.70 -22.95 -4.81
N THR A 77 -3.57 -23.04 -5.51
CA THR A 77 -2.79 -21.89 -5.97
C THR A 77 -3.60 -21.05 -6.97
N ILE A 78 -4.28 -21.68 -7.93
CA ILE A 78 -5.17 -20.99 -8.87
C ILE A 78 -6.30 -20.28 -8.11
N GLY A 79 -6.95 -20.96 -7.15
CA GLY A 79 -7.99 -20.37 -6.31
C GLY A 79 -7.50 -19.14 -5.55
N LEU A 80 -6.32 -19.21 -4.94
CA LEU A 80 -5.68 -18.07 -4.26
C LEU A 80 -5.41 -16.89 -5.21
N TYR A 81 -4.94 -17.14 -6.43
CA TYR A 81 -4.72 -16.07 -7.41
C TYR A 81 -6.03 -15.40 -7.83
N ILE A 82 -7.07 -16.18 -8.12
CA ILE A 82 -8.39 -15.65 -8.47
C ILE A 82 -8.93 -14.75 -7.36
N ILE A 83 -8.92 -15.23 -6.11
CA ILE A 83 -9.38 -14.45 -4.95
C ILE A 83 -8.55 -13.16 -4.81
N SER A 84 -7.23 -13.27 -4.95
CA SER A 84 -6.33 -12.12 -4.82
C SER A 84 -6.58 -11.07 -5.89
N TYR A 85 -6.81 -11.47 -7.14
CA TYR A 85 -7.17 -10.55 -8.22
C TYR A 85 -8.53 -9.90 -8.02
N VAL A 86 -9.54 -10.65 -7.59
CA VAL A 86 -10.88 -10.11 -7.30
C VAL A 86 -10.81 -9.03 -6.22
N VAL A 87 -10.10 -9.29 -5.12
CA VAL A 87 -9.95 -8.31 -4.03
C VAL A 87 -9.11 -7.11 -4.48
N THR A 88 -8.05 -7.32 -5.25
CA THR A 88 -7.24 -6.23 -5.82
C THR A 88 -8.08 -5.32 -6.71
N PHE A 89 -8.91 -5.90 -7.59
CA PHE A 89 -9.81 -5.16 -8.46
C PHE A 89 -10.86 -4.36 -7.66
N TYR A 90 -11.40 -4.94 -6.57
CA TYR A 90 -12.26 -4.21 -5.65
C TYR A 90 -11.58 -2.97 -5.06
N PHE A 91 -10.30 -3.06 -4.66
CA PHE A 91 -9.55 -1.91 -4.16
C PHE A 91 -9.30 -0.85 -5.23
N ILE A 92 -8.95 -1.25 -6.45
CA ILE A 92 -8.82 -0.34 -7.61
C ILE A 92 -10.12 0.44 -7.81
N PHE A 93 -11.26 -0.24 -7.84
CA PHE A 93 -12.57 0.40 -7.94
C PHE A 93 -12.82 1.39 -6.80
N LYS A 94 -12.44 1.03 -5.57
CA LYS A 94 -12.61 1.91 -4.41
C LYS A 94 -11.69 3.14 -4.48
N PHE A 95 -10.46 3.00 -5.00
CA PHE A 95 -9.56 4.12 -5.26
C PHE A 95 -10.10 5.05 -6.34
N TYR A 96 -10.63 4.50 -7.43
CA TYR A 96 -11.33 5.26 -8.46
C TYR A 96 -12.50 6.06 -7.88
N ARG A 97 -13.34 5.43 -7.05
CA ARG A 97 -14.47 6.11 -6.39
C ARG A 97 -14.01 7.22 -5.46
N ASN A 98 -12.92 7.03 -4.73
CA ASN A 98 -12.33 8.08 -3.87
C ASN A 98 -11.79 9.25 -4.70
N TYR A 99 -11.12 8.96 -5.81
CA TYR A 99 -10.66 9.97 -6.76
C TYR A 99 -11.83 10.81 -7.30
N ARG A 100 -12.85 10.15 -7.87
CA ARG A 100 -14.04 10.81 -8.41
C ARG A 100 -14.74 11.70 -7.37
N LYS A 101 -14.90 11.20 -6.14
CA LYS A 101 -15.52 11.97 -5.05
C LYS A 101 -14.73 13.24 -4.73
N ILE A 102 -13.40 13.17 -4.67
CA ILE A 102 -12.58 14.33 -4.37
C ILE A 102 -12.56 15.30 -5.55
N SER A 103 -12.46 14.80 -6.78
CA SER A 103 -12.44 15.63 -7.99
C SER A 103 -13.76 16.33 -8.32
N SER A 104 -14.87 15.99 -7.67
CA SER A 104 -16.17 16.61 -7.90
C SER A 104 -16.76 17.27 -6.64
N THR A 105 -15.93 17.55 -5.63
CA THR A 105 -16.37 18.15 -4.38
C THR A 105 -16.11 19.65 -4.37
N ASP A 106 -17.17 20.44 -4.18
CA ASP A 106 -17.08 21.90 -4.05
C ASP A 106 -17.13 22.40 -2.59
N ASN A 107 -17.27 21.48 -1.62
CA ASN A 107 -17.41 21.82 -0.21
C ASN A 107 -16.21 21.33 0.63
N ALA A 108 -15.59 22.24 1.39
CA ALA A 108 -14.44 21.94 2.26
C ALA A 108 -14.69 20.83 3.29
N ALA A 109 -15.86 20.77 3.92
CA ALA A 109 -16.20 19.73 4.88
C ALA A 109 -16.29 18.34 4.21
N ARG A 110 -16.89 18.28 3.00
CA ARG A 110 -16.93 17.05 2.20
C ARG A 110 -15.53 16.62 1.76
N LEU A 111 -14.68 17.56 1.34
CA LEU A 111 -13.29 17.30 0.95
C LEU A 111 -12.52 16.68 2.11
N MET A 112 -12.59 17.28 3.31
CA MET A 112 -11.97 16.75 4.52
C MET A 112 -12.43 15.32 4.85
N LYS A 113 -13.73 15.04 4.77
CA LYS A 113 -14.29 13.69 4.97
C LYS A 113 -13.75 12.70 3.93
N ASN A 114 -13.70 13.10 2.67
CA ASN A 114 -13.19 12.26 1.59
C ASN A 114 -11.69 11.99 1.72
N ILE A 115 -10.90 12.96 2.19
CA ILE A 115 -9.48 12.77 2.51
C ILE A 115 -9.31 11.68 3.59
N LEU A 116 -10.08 11.74 4.67
CA LEU A 116 -10.03 10.73 5.73
C LEU A 116 -10.41 9.33 5.21
N ASN A 117 -11.49 9.24 4.42
CA ASN A 117 -11.93 7.98 3.82
C ASN A 117 -10.90 7.40 2.85
N THR A 118 -10.23 8.25 2.06
CA THR A 118 -9.16 7.82 1.16
C THR A 118 -7.99 7.27 1.96
N ARG A 119 -7.53 7.98 3.00
CA ARG A 119 -6.45 7.51 3.86
C ARG A 119 -6.78 6.18 4.55
N ARG A 120 -8.03 6.00 4.99
CA ARG A 120 -8.49 4.73 5.58
C ARG A 120 -8.50 3.60 4.54
N THR A 121 -8.93 3.89 3.32
CA THR A 121 -8.92 2.93 2.20
C THR A 121 -7.50 2.44 1.90
N VAL A 122 -6.54 3.37 1.76
CA VAL A 122 -5.15 3.00 1.51
C VAL A 122 -4.59 2.14 2.64
N LYS A 123 -4.87 2.48 3.91
CA LYS A 123 -4.44 1.65 5.04
C LYS A 123 -5.01 0.23 5.00
N TYR A 124 -6.28 0.09 4.64
CA TYR A 124 -6.90 -1.24 4.49
C TYR A 124 -6.32 -2.01 3.33
N TYR A 125 -5.97 -1.35 2.23
CA TYR A 125 -5.29 -1.98 1.13
C TYR A 125 -3.91 -2.53 1.53
N ILE A 126 -3.08 -1.70 2.17
CA ILE A 126 -1.75 -2.10 2.67
C ILE A 126 -1.88 -3.25 3.67
N GLY A 127 -2.85 -3.17 4.59
CA GLY A 127 -3.12 -4.24 5.55
C GLY A 127 -3.54 -5.54 4.89
N TYR A 128 -4.40 -5.47 3.88
CA TYR A 128 -4.79 -6.62 3.08
C TYR A 128 -3.58 -7.26 2.39
N VAL A 129 -2.72 -6.49 1.71
CA VAL A 129 -1.53 -7.02 1.05
C VAL A 129 -0.62 -7.72 2.06
N LEU A 130 -0.30 -7.09 3.19
CA LEU A 130 0.57 -7.70 4.21
C LEU A 130 -0.02 -8.98 4.82
N ILE A 131 -1.31 -8.96 5.18
CA ILE A 131 -1.97 -10.10 5.80
C ILE A 131 -2.11 -11.24 4.78
N SER A 132 -2.53 -10.95 3.56
CA SER A 132 -2.67 -11.96 2.50
C SER A 132 -1.32 -12.56 2.13
N SER A 133 -0.25 -11.77 1.98
CA SER A 133 1.11 -12.27 1.79
C SER A 133 1.55 -13.21 2.92
N GLY A 134 1.29 -12.84 4.18
CA GLY A 134 1.63 -13.68 5.33
C GLY A 134 0.84 -14.99 5.37
N ILE A 135 -0.46 -14.93 5.11
CA ILE A 135 -1.33 -16.12 5.05
C ILE A 135 -0.90 -17.03 3.90
N SER A 136 -0.65 -16.50 2.71
CA SER A 136 -0.20 -17.29 1.56
C SER A 136 1.14 -17.98 1.83
N PHE A 137 2.09 -17.29 2.49
CA PHE A 137 3.36 -17.90 2.91
C PHE A 137 3.13 -19.07 3.88
N LEU A 138 2.33 -18.86 4.93
CA LEU A 138 2.05 -19.91 5.92
C LEU A 138 1.32 -21.11 5.30
N LEU A 139 0.37 -20.87 4.41
CA LEU A 139 -0.33 -21.94 3.69
C LEU A 139 0.64 -22.70 2.78
N GLY A 140 1.50 -21.99 2.04
CA GLY A 140 2.54 -22.62 1.22
C GLY A 140 3.45 -23.54 2.02
N VAL A 141 3.96 -23.07 3.17
CA VAL A 141 4.77 -23.89 4.08
C VAL A 141 4.00 -25.09 4.61
N PHE A 142 2.75 -24.90 5.04
CA PHE A 142 1.89 -25.98 5.54
C PHE A 142 1.70 -27.09 4.51
N PHE A 143 1.42 -26.71 3.25
CA PHE A 143 1.20 -27.66 2.18
C PHE A 143 2.47 -28.43 1.80
N VAL A 144 3.62 -27.75 1.72
CA VAL A 144 4.91 -28.41 1.47
C VAL A 144 5.24 -29.42 2.58
N MET A 145 5.04 -29.04 3.85
CA MET A 145 5.26 -29.96 4.97
C MET A 145 4.30 -31.15 4.94
N ARG A 146 3.00 -30.91 4.66
CA ARG A 146 2.00 -31.97 4.56
C ARG A 146 2.36 -32.98 3.49
N HIS A 147 2.72 -32.51 2.29
CA HIS A 147 3.11 -33.39 1.20
C HIS A 147 4.34 -34.22 1.56
N HIS A 148 5.37 -33.59 2.15
CA HIS A 148 6.56 -34.28 2.60
C HIS A 148 6.23 -35.42 3.58
N ILE A 149 5.37 -35.16 4.57
CA ILE A 149 4.91 -36.19 5.54
C ILE A 149 4.17 -37.34 4.84
N SER A 150 3.35 -37.06 3.82
CA SER A 150 2.56 -38.09 3.11
C SER A 150 3.36 -38.95 2.13
N THR A 151 4.50 -38.46 1.62
CA THR A 151 5.31 -39.17 0.62
C THR A 151 6.50 -39.94 1.19
N ILE A 152 6.82 -39.77 2.47
CA ILE A 152 7.87 -40.55 3.13
C ILE A 152 7.33 -41.97 3.35
N GLU A 153 7.88 -42.96 2.64
CA GLU A 153 7.62 -44.38 2.93
C GLU A 153 8.02 -44.69 4.39
N PRO A 154 7.31 -45.59 5.11
CA PRO A 154 7.54 -45.87 6.54
C PRO A 154 8.94 -46.42 6.89
N THR A 155 9.79 -46.63 5.88
CA THR A 155 11.10 -47.27 5.95
C THR A 155 12.23 -46.29 6.30
N GLU A 156 12.08 -44.98 6.09
CA GLU A 156 13.06 -43.98 6.55
C GLU A 156 12.67 -43.40 7.93
N LYS A 157 12.74 -44.24 8.96
CA LYS A 157 12.49 -43.87 10.36
C LYS A 157 13.52 -42.92 10.99
N ASN A 158 14.39 -42.27 10.21
CA ASN A 158 15.56 -41.55 10.72
C ASN A 158 15.54 -40.02 10.54
N MET A 159 14.41 -39.41 10.15
CA MET A 159 14.21 -37.95 10.35
C MET A 159 13.55 -37.68 11.70
N SER A 160 14.18 -38.13 12.79
CA SER A 160 13.85 -37.62 14.12
C SER A 160 14.57 -36.28 14.28
N PHE A 161 13.99 -35.22 13.76
CA PHE A 161 14.44 -33.86 14.09
C PHE A 161 14.42 -33.73 15.62
N ASP A 162 15.59 -33.45 16.22
CA ASP A 162 15.65 -33.15 17.64
C ASP A 162 14.89 -31.84 17.91
N THR A 163 14.49 -31.63 19.17
CA THR A 163 13.82 -30.42 19.65
C THR A 163 14.57 -29.14 19.24
N LEU A 164 15.90 -29.17 19.24
CA LEU A 164 16.75 -28.05 18.83
C LEU A 164 16.67 -27.80 17.32
N GLU A 165 16.62 -28.84 16.51
CA GLU A 165 16.54 -28.73 15.04
C GLU A 165 15.17 -28.23 14.57
N TRP A 166 14.08 -28.68 15.19
CA TRP A 166 12.75 -28.10 15.00
C TRP A 166 12.70 -26.62 15.38
N LEU A 167 13.33 -26.25 16.49
CA LEU A 167 13.41 -24.86 16.94
C LEU A 167 14.18 -24.00 15.93
N MET A 168 15.31 -24.49 15.40
CA MET A 168 16.08 -23.78 14.37
C MET A 168 15.31 -23.64 13.06
N PHE A 169 14.60 -24.69 12.62
CA PHE A 169 13.79 -24.66 11.41
C PHE A 169 12.64 -23.65 11.51
N ILE A 170 11.85 -23.71 12.59
CA ILE A 170 10.76 -22.78 12.83
C ILE A 170 11.29 -21.35 13.01
N GLY A 171 12.40 -21.19 13.73
CA GLY A 171 13.07 -19.90 13.91
C GLY A 171 13.53 -19.30 12.58
N GLY A 172 14.13 -20.10 11.71
CA GLY A 172 14.54 -19.71 10.36
C GLY A 172 13.35 -19.30 9.49
N LEU A 173 12.28 -20.09 9.46
CA LEU A 173 11.05 -19.77 8.73
C LEU A 173 10.42 -18.45 9.20
N LEU A 174 10.33 -18.24 10.51
CA LEU A 174 9.81 -17.00 11.09
C LEU A 174 10.69 -15.80 10.73
N LEU A 175 12.02 -15.97 10.77
CA LEU A 175 12.95 -14.92 10.38
C LEU A 175 12.75 -14.53 8.90
N VAL A 176 12.66 -15.51 8.00
CA VAL A 176 12.40 -15.29 6.57
C VAL A 176 11.06 -14.57 6.37
N LEU A 177 10.00 -15.01 7.06
CA LEU A 177 8.68 -14.38 6.98
C LEU A 177 8.71 -12.91 7.45
N VAL A 178 9.36 -12.63 8.58
CA VAL A 178 9.48 -11.27 9.12
C VAL A 178 10.28 -10.37 8.18
N LEU A 179 11.39 -10.86 7.62
CA LEU A 179 12.17 -10.12 6.64
C LEU A 179 11.35 -9.83 5.39
N PHE A 180 10.66 -10.83 4.84
CA PHE A 180 9.82 -10.71 3.66
C PHE A 180 8.69 -9.68 3.86
N LEU A 181 7.90 -9.82 4.92
CA LEU A 181 6.84 -8.86 5.25
C LEU A 181 7.39 -7.47 5.58
N GLY A 182 8.57 -7.41 6.21
CA GLY A 182 9.26 -6.16 6.51
C GLY A 182 9.64 -5.38 5.24
N ILE A 183 10.15 -6.07 4.23
CA ILE A 183 10.48 -5.49 2.91
C ILE A 183 9.21 -4.96 2.23
N ILE A 184 8.16 -5.77 2.17
CA ILE A 184 6.86 -5.34 1.60
C ILE A 184 6.37 -4.10 2.34
N TRP A 185 6.31 -4.13 3.67
CA TRP A 185 5.86 -3.00 4.47
C TRP A 185 6.69 -1.73 4.21
N LEU A 186 8.01 -1.86 4.09
CA LEU A 186 8.91 -0.74 3.79
C LEU A 186 8.57 -0.11 2.42
N LEU A 187 8.40 -0.92 1.37
CA LEU A 187 8.03 -0.45 0.04
C LEU A 187 6.69 0.31 0.07
N TYR A 188 5.66 -0.26 0.69
CA TYR A 188 4.35 0.41 0.83
C TYR A 188 4.43 1.68 1.69
N ARG A 189 5.27 1.69 2.73
CA ARG A 189 5.52 2.88 3.55
C ARG A 189 6.18 3.98 2.73
N LEU A 190 7.10 3.66 1.82
CA LEU A 190 7.73 4.65 0.95
C LEU A 190 6.73 5.20 -0.08
N ILE A 191 6.06 4.32 -0.82
CA ILE A 191 5.15 4.70 -1.92
C ILE A 191 3.94 5.46 -1.37
N TYR A 192 3.20 4.87 -0.43
CA TYR A 192 1.94 5.45 0.06
C TYR A 192 2.16 6.40 1.25
N GLY A 193 3.22 6.23 2.06
CA GLY A 193 3.44 7.07 3.24
C GLY A 193 3.67 8.54 2.88
N ILE A 194 4.39 8.83 1.80
CA ILE A 194 4.59 10.20 1.29
C ILE A 194 3.26 10.81 0.88
N LEU A 195 2.45 10.09 0.11
CA LEU A 195 1.13 10.53 -0.36
C LEU A 195 0.17 10.78 0.80
N LEU A 196 0.11 9.85 1.77
CA LEU A 196 -0.72 9.96 2.96
C LEU A 196 -0.30 11.10 3.88
N LYS A 197 1.01 11.39 3.98
CA LYS A 197 1.54 12.53 4.74
C LYS A 197 1.11 13.85 4.10
N ARG A 198 1.20 13.97 2.77
CA ARG A 198 0.74 15.15 2.03
C ARG A 198 -0.78 15.36 2.18
N LEU A 199 -1.58 14.30 2.05
CA LEU A 199 -3.03 14.34 2.32
C LEU A 199 -3.37 14.80 3.74
N LYS A 200 -2.58 14.38 4.75
CA LYS A 200 -2.75 14.82 6.14
C LYS A 200 -2.42 16.30 6.33
N SER A 201 -1.42 16.85 5.63
CA SER A 201 -1.12 18.28 5.66
C SER A 201 -2.30 19.09 5.11
N ASN A 202 -2.76 18.72 3.92
CA ASN A 202 -3.92 19.35 3.27
C ASN A 202 -5.17 19.36 4.16
N TYR A 203 -5.45 18.24 4.86
CA TYR A 203 -6.54 18.18 5.84
C TYR A 203 -6.36 19.17 7.00
N LYS A 204 -5.15 19.27 7.57
CA LYS A 204 -4.86 20.18 8.69
C LYS A 204 -4.98 21.64 8.25
N GLU A 205 -4.50 21.96 7.06
CA GLU A 205 -4.63 23.31 6.48
C GLU A 205 -6.09 23.69 6.28
N LEU A 206 -6.91 22.82 5.67
CA LEU A 206 -8.35 23.05 5.54
C LEU A 206 -9.05 23.23 6.88
N LYS A 207 -8.68 22.43 7.89
CA LYS A 207 -9.26 22.55 9.24
C LYS A 207 -8.94 23.89 9.88
N LYS A 208 -7.72 24.41 9.70
CA LYS A 208 -7.30 25.73 10.22
C LYS A 208 -8.02 26.89 9.55
N LEU A 209 -8.42 26.75 8.29
CA LEU A 209 -9.12 27.82 7.55
C LEU A 209 -10.61 27.92 7.92
N LYS A 210 -11.20 26.84 8.44
CA LYS A 210 -12.61 26.79 8.83
C LYS A 210 -12.85 27.22 10.29
N ASN A 211 -11.82 27.12 11.13
CA ASN A 211 -11.82 27.60 12.51
C ASN A 211 -11.30 29.03 12.56
#